data_AF-F9XE11-F1
#
_entry.id   AF-F9XE11-F1
#
_cell.length_a   1.000
_cell.length_b   1.000
_cell.length_c   1.000
_cell.angle_alpha   90.00
_cell.angle_beta   90.00
_cell.angle_gamma   90.00
#
_symmetry.space_group_name_H-M   'P 1'
#
loop_
_entity.id
_entity.type
_entity.pdbx_description
1 polymer ?
#
loop_
_entity_poly.entity_id
_entity_poly.type
_entity_poly.pdbx_seq_one_letter_code
_entity_poly.pdbx_strand_id
1 'polypeptide(L)'
;MLSAAQRAIYNKVLKHARAQIVTRQVVAPLLLNINSKAGTSKSFIIEVISAHLQALISNYEDVIFCAAPTGAASYSIAGLTLHTLLRLPTKGEFHLLGVRQLAHLQRKLRRVLYIIINKKSIVGLETLDRV
;
A
#
# COMPACT_ATOMS: atom_id res chain seq x y z
N MET A 1 -6.33 -8.08 -20.00
CA MET A 1 -5.41 -7.02 -20.48
C MET A 1 -5.69 -5.71 -19.74
N LEU A 2 -4.68 -4.87 -19.46
CA LEU A 2 -4.87 -3.56 -18.83
C LEU A 2 -5.46 -2.54 -19.82
N SER A 3 -6.45 -1.76 -19.37
CA SER A 3 -6.94 -0.58 -20.09
C SER A 3 -5.86 0.50 -20.21
N ALA A 4 -6.07 1.51 -21.07
CA ALA A 4 -5.11 2.62 -21.24
C ALA A 4 -4.83 3.36 -19.91
N ALA A 5 -5.86 3.65 -19.12
CA ALA A 5 -5.72 4.30 -17.82
C ALA A 5 -4.96 3.42 -16.82
N GLN A 6 -5.29 2.12 -16.75
CA GLN A 6 -4.57 1.16 -15.92
C GLN A 6 -3.10 1.04 -16.34
N ARG A 7 -2.82 1.03 -17.64
CA ARG A 7 -1.45 1.00 -18.18
C ARG A 7 -0.66 2.25 -17.82
N ALA A 8 -1.28 3.42 -17.83
CA ALA A 8 -0.62 4.67 -17.42
C ALA A 8 -0.21 4.63 -15.93
N ILE A 9 -1.10 4.16 -15.06
CA ILE A 9 -0.81 3.96 -13.63
C ILE A 9 0.35 2.97 -13.46
N TYR A 10 0.23 1.80 -14.08
CA TYR A 10 1.23 0.74 -14.04
C TYR A 10 2.60 1.27 -14.50
N ASN A 11 2.67 1.95 -15.64
CA ASN A 11 3.93 2.49 -16.17
C ASN A 11 4.55 3.52 -15.21
N LYS A 12 3.72 4.39 -14.59
CA LYS A 12 4.21 5.39 -13.64
C LYS A 12 4.84 4.75 -12.41
N VAL A 13 4.17 3.75 -11.83
CA VAL A 13 4.68 3.02 -10.65
C VAL A 13 5.95 2.24 -11.00
N LEU A 14 5.96 1.51 -12.12
CA LEU A 14 7.12 0.69 -12.50
C LEU A 14 8.33 1.54 -12.91
N LYS A 15 8.12 2.69 -13.56
CA LYS A 15 9.20 3.64 -13.85
C LYS A 15 9.83 4.16 -12.56
N HIS A 16 9.01 4.56 -11.59
CA HIS A 16 9.49 5.00 -10.28
C HIS A 16 10.26 3.89 -9.54
N ALA A 17 9.70 2.67 -9.51
CA ALA A 17 10.33 1.52 -8.88
C ALA A 17 11.69 1.18 -9.50
N ARG A 18 11.79 1.15 -10.83
CA ARG A 18 13.06 0.90 -11.51
C ARG A 18 14.10 1.99 -11.23
N ALA A 19 13.69 3.25 -11.21
CA ALA A 19 14.59 4.35 -10.86
C ALA A 19 15.20 4.16 -9.45
N GLN A 20 14.37 3.77 -8.49
CA GLN A 20 14.82 3.62 -7.10
C GLN A 20 15.60 2.30 -6.86
N ILE A 21 15.12 1.17 -7.40
CA ILE A 21 15.65 -0.17 -7.11
C ILE A 21 16.82 -0.52 -8.02
N VAL A 22 16.68 -0.28 -9.33
CA VAL A 22 17.64 -0.72 -10.34
C VAL A 22 18.72 0.33 -10.55
N THR A 23 18.33 1.59 -10.79
CA THR A 23 19.31 2.66 -11.06
C THR A 23 19.75 3.41 -9.80
N ARG A 24 19.22 3.05 -8.63
CA ARG A 24 19.57 3.62 -7.30
C ARG A 24 19.46 5.15 -7.24
N GLN A 25 18.56 5.72 -8.02
CA GLN A 25 18.28 7.15 -8.00
C GLN A 25 17.50 7.53 -6.74
N VAL A 26 17.85 8.68 -6.15
CA VAL A 26 17.05 9.31 -5.11
C VAL A 26 15.87 10.00 -5.79
N VAL A 27 14.70 9.39 -5.69
CA VAL A 27 13.45 9.90 -6.25
C VAL A 27 12.51 10.35 -5.13
N ALA A 28 11.74 11.41 -5.37
CA ALA A 28 10.73 11.87 -4.44
C ALA A 28 9.63 10.81 -4.26
N PRO A 29 9.02 10.69 -3.06
CA PRO A 29 7.96 9.70 -2.82
C PRO A 29 6.82 9.80 -3.84
N LEU A 30 6.42 8.65 -4.39
CA LEU A 30 5.30 8.57 -5.33
C LEU A 30 3.96 8.61 -4.60
N LEU A 31 3.31 9.76 -4.58
CA LEU A 31 1.96 9.94 -4.02
C LEU A 31 0.92 9.89 -5.15
N LEU A 32 0.07 8.86 -5.15
CA LEU A 32 -0.98 8.67 -6.17
C LEU A 32 -2.32 8.37 -5.53
N ASN A 33 -3.34 9.14 -5.94
CA ASN A 33 -4.74 8.83 -5.66
C ASN A 33 -5.44 8.42 -6.96
N ILE A 34 -6.07 7.24 -6.97
CA ILE A 34 -6.67 6.65 -8.16
C ILE A 34 -8.18 6.53 -7.98
N ASN A 35 -8.90 7.44 -8.63
CA ASN A 35 -10.35 7.40 -8.72
C ASN A 35 -10.77 6.44 -9.83
N SER A 36 -11.81 5.67 -9.56
CA SER A 36 -12.27 4.63 -10.47
C SER A 36 -13.73 4.34 -10.15
N LYS A 37 -14.55 4.22 -11.20
CA LYS A 37 -15.97 3.89 -11.06
C LYS A 37 -16.15 2.50 -10.42
N ALA A 38 -17.28 2.27 -9.75
CA ALA A 38 -17.64 0.95 -9.26
C ALA A 38 -17.63 -0.07 -10.42
N GLY A 39 -17.23 -1.32 -10.15
CA GLY A 39 -17.13 -2.37 -11.16
C GLY A 39 -15.86 -2.36 -12.03
N THR A 40 -15.00 -1.35 -11.90
CA THR A 40 -13.66 -1.39 -12.50
C THR A 40 -12.74 -2.34 -11.73
N SER A 41 -11.91 -3.09 -12.46
CA SER A 41 -10.96 -4.09 -11.94
C SER A 41 -9.75 -3.43 -11.23
N LYS A 42 -10.02 -2.60 -10.22
CA LYS A 42 -9.02 -1.97 -9.33
C LYS A 42 -8.16 -3.03 -8.64
N SER A 43 -8.77 -4.09 -8.13
CA SER A 43 -8.03 -5.19 -7.51
C SER A 43 -7.05 -5.84 -8.48
N PHE A 44 -7.44 -5.99 -9.74
CA PHE A 44 -6.57 -6.56 -10.78
C PHE A 44 -5.32 -5.72 -11.05
N ILE A 45 -5.44 -4.39 -11.13
CA ILE A 45 -4.25 -3.54 -11.30
C ILE A 45 -3.36 -3.55 -10.06
N ILE A 46 -3.94 -3.60 -8.85
CA ILE A 46 -3.17 -3.74 -7.61
C ILE A 46 -2.37 -5.05 -7.65
N GLU A 47 -3.03 -6.16 -7.99
CA GLU A 47 -2.40 -7.48 -8.13
C GLU A 47 -1.24 -7.46 -9.13
N VAL A 48 -1.46 -6.93 -10.35
CA VAL A 48 -0.43 -6.85 -11.39
C VAL A 48 0.76 -6.00 -10.96
N ILE A 49 0.51 -4.84 -10.35
CA ILE A 49 1.59 -3.97 -9.85
C ILE A 49 2.36 -4.66 -8.73
N SER A 50 1.67 -5.26 -7.76
CA SER A 50 2.30 -5.97 -6.64
C SER A 50 3.18 -7.11 -7.12
N ALA A 51 2.69 -7.94 -8.05
CA ALA A 51 3.45 -9.06 -8.61
C ALA A 51 4.74 -8.58 -9.32
N HIS A 52 4.65 -7.52 -10.12
CA HIS A 52 5.81 -7.01 -10.85
C HIS A 52 6.80 -6.26 -9.96
N LEU A 53 6.31 -5.52 -8.96
CA LEU A 53 7.19 -4.91 -7.96
C LEU A 53 7.92 -6.00 -7.16
N GLN A 54 7.22 -7.07 -6.75
CA GLN A 54 7.84 -8.20 -6.05
C GLN A 54 8.92 -8.86 -6.90
N ALA A 55 8.67 -9.05 -8.20
CA ALA A 55 9.65 -9.61 -9.14
C ALA A 55 10.89 -8.71 -9.34
N LEU A 56 10.77 -7.39 -9.19
CA LEU A 56 11.91 -6.47 -9.28
C LEU A 56 12.82 -6.51 -8.06
N ILE A 57 12.36 -7.02 -6.91
CA ILE A 57 13.04 -6.85 -5.62
C ILE A 57 13.68 -8.16 -5.11
N SER A 58 13.80 -9.20 -5.95
CA SER A 58 14.53 -10.46 -5.72
C SER A 58 14.95 -10.74 -4.26
N ASN A 59 14.08 -11.41 -3.49
CA ASN A 59 14.30 -11.95 -2.13
C ASN A 59 13.93 -11.10 -0.90
N TYR A 60 13.22 -9.98 -1.02
CA TYR A 60 12.66 -9.33 0.17
C TYR A 60 11.15 -9.58 0.30
N GLU A 61 10.76 -10.28 1.37
CA GLU A 61 9.40 -10.25 1.88
C GLU A 61 9.10 -8.83 2.44
N ASP A 62 7.83 -8.41 2.41
CA ASP A 62 7.32 -7.19 3.06
C ASP A 62 7.72 -5.81 2.48
N VAL A 63 8.18 -5.74 1.24
CA VAL A 63 8.51 -4.44 0.58
C VAL A 63 7.28 -3.68 0.10
N ILE A 64 6.16 -4.38 -0.10
CA ILE A 64 4.90 -3.81 -0.59
C ILE A 64 3.81 -4.24 0.38
N PHE A 65 3.12 -3.27 0.98
CA PHE A 65 1.92 -3.56 1.77
C PHE A 65 0.67 -3.14 1.04
N CYS A 66 -0.21 -4.10 0.79
CA CYS A 66 -1.59 -3.85 0.39
C CYS A 66 -2.47 -3.76 1.64
N ALA A 67 -3.25 -2.68 1.74
CA ALA A 67 -4.15 -2.47 2.86
C ALA A 67 -5.54 -2.00 2.40
N ALA A 68 -6.54 -2.30 3.22
CA ALA A 68 -7.89 -1.76 3.06
C ALA A 68 -8.55 -1.47 4.42
N PRO A 69 -9.66 -0.70 4.47
CA PRO A 69 -10.35 -0.37 5.71
C PRO A 69 -11.02 -1.59 6.36
N THR A 70 -11.60 -2.48 5.54
CA THR A 70 -12.37 -3.65 6.00
C THR A 70 -11.69 -4.96 5.61
N GLY A 71 -11.97 -6.02 6.39
CA GLY A 71 -11.42 -7.36 6.11
C GLY A 71 -11.83 -7.90 4.74
N ALA A 72 -13.09 -7.70 4.33
CA ALA A 72 -13.55 -8.10 3.00
C ALA A 72 -12.78 -7.40 1.87
N ALA A 73 -12.52 -6.08 2.02
CA ALA A 73 -11.80 -5.31 1.01
C ALA A 73 -10.30 -5.63 0.97
N SER A 74 -9.69 -5.98 2.11
CA SER A 74 -8.28 -6.38 2.17
C SER A 74 -8.08 -7.78 1.60
N TYR A 75 -9.04 -8.69 1.85
CA TYR A 75 -9.02 -10.04 1.28
C TYR A 75 -8.98 -10.02 -0.25
N SER A 76 -9.77 -9.16 -0.90
CA SER A 76 -9.81 -9.05 -2.37
C SER A 76 -8.51 -8.55 -3.04
N ILE A 77 -7.51 -8.12 -2.26
CA ILE A 77 -6.21 -7.65 -2.76
C ILE A 77 -5.04 -8.39 -2.08
N ALA A 78 -5.31 -9.54 -1.45
CA ALA A 78 -4.33 -10.29 -0.66
C ALA A 78 -3.57 -9.42 0.36
N GLY A 79 -4.29 -8.48 0.99
CA GLY A 79 -3.73 -7.48 1.90
C GLY A 79 -4.21 -7.61 3.34
N LEU A 80 -3.76 -6.66 4.17
CA LEU A 80 -4.16 -6.53 5.58
C LEU A 80 -5.20 -5.42 5.76
N THR A 81 -5.87 -5.39 6.91
CA THR A 81 -6.62 -4.16 7.27
C THR A 81 -5.64 -3.04 7.64
N LEU A 82 -6.02 -1.78 7.46
CA LEU A 82 -5.23 -0.63 7.93
C LEU A 82 -4.96 -0.72 9.44
N HIS A 83 -5.95 -1.16 10.21
CA HIS A 83 -5.81 -1.41 11.64
C HIS A 83 -4.69 -2.40 11.94
N THR A 84 -4.64 -3.52 11.23
CA THR A 84 -3.58 -4.53 11.39
C THR A 84 -2.22 -4.02 10.92
N LEU A 85 -2.16 -3.32 9.79
CA LEU A 85 -0.91 -2.82 9.22
C LEU A 85 -0.24 -1.80 10.14
N LEU A 86 -1.02 -0.86 10.68
CA LEU A 86 -0.55 0.30 11.43
C LEU A 86 -0.74 0.16 12.95
N ARG A 87 -1.25 -0.98 13.41
CA ARG A 87 -1.58 -1.26 14.82
C ARG A 87 -2.56 -0.24 15.41
N LEU A 88 -3.57 0.15 14.64
CA LEU A 88 -4.63 1.05 15.10
C LEU A 88 -5.66 0.26 15.91
N PRO A 89 -6.21 0.84 16.99
CA PRO A 89 -7.31 0.23 17.72
C PRO A 89 -8.55 0.13 16.82
N THR A 90 -9.24 -1.02 16.85
CA THR A 90 -10.50 -1.25 16.12
C THR A 90 -11.72 -0.73 16.87
N LYS A 91 -11.57 -0.52 18.19
CA LYS A 91 -12.58 0.04 19.11
C LYS A 91 -11.85 0.86 20.17
N GLY A 92 -12.50 1.93 20.64
CA GLY A 92 -11.95 2.80 21.69
C GLY A 92 -11.03 3.89 21.17
N GLU A 93 -10.43 4.62 22.10
CA GLU A 93 -9.58 5.76 21.81
C GLU A 93 -8.22 5.35 21.22
N PHE A 94 -7.63 6.27 20.45
CA PHE A 94 -6.26 6.10 19.99
C PHE A 94 -5.31 6.29 21.17
N HIS A 95 -4.42 5.33 21.33
CA HIS A 95 -3.35 5.40 22.32
C HIS A 95 -2.02 5.20 21.61
N LEU A 96 -1.03 5.97 22.03
CA LEU A 96 0.33 5.82 21.54
C LEU A 96 0.84 4.40 21.82
N LEU A 97 1.52 3.81 20.84
CA LEU A 97 2.16 2.52 21.00
C LEU A 97 3.29 2.63 22.03
N GLY A 98 3.34 1.67 22.97
CA GLY A 98 4.48 1.53 23.86
C GLY A 98 5.78 1.25 23.08
N VAL A 99 6.94 1.59 23.66
CA VAL A 99 8.26 1.56 23.02
C VAL A 99 8.53 0.28 22.22
N ARG A 100 8.23 -0.89 22.80
CA ARG A 100 8.45 -2.20 22.14
C ARG A 100 7.58 -2.37 20.88
N GLN A 101 6.31 -1.97 20.96
CA GLN A 101 5.37 -2.10 19.85
C GLN A 101 5.70 -1.12 18.73
N LEU A 102 6.07 0.11 19.10
CA LEU A 102 6.52 1.13 18.16
C LEU A 102 7.80 0.69 17.43
N ALA A 103 8.80 0.20 18.15
CA ALA A 103 10.04 -0.30 17.55
C ALA A 103 9.78 -1.46 16.59
N HIS A 104 8.85 -2.35 16.92
CA HIS A 104 8.45 -3.44 16.03
C HIS A 104 7.78 -2.90 14.75
N LEU A 105 6.85 -1.96 14.88
CA LEU A 105 6.17 -1.35 13.73
C LEU A 105 7.16 -0.58 12.84
N GLN A 106 8.04 0.23 13.43
CA GLN A 106 9.09 0.95 12.69
C GLN A 106 10.04 -0.01 11.95
N ARG A 107 10.43 -1.12 12.57
CA ARG A 107 11.25 -2.15 11.90
C ARG A 107 10.52 -2.77 10.71
N LYS A 108 9.22 -3.05 10.86
CA LYS A 108 8.36 -3.55 9.78
C LYS A 108 8.26 -2.55 8.63
N LEU A 109 8.02 -1.27 8.93
CA LEU A 109 7.84 -0.23 7.93
C LEU A 109 9.15 0.27 7.29
N ARG A 110 10.30 0.10 7.95
CA ARG A 110 11.61 0.57 7.45
C ARG A 110 11.99 0.00 6.08
N ARG A 111 11.52 -1.20 5.77
CA ARG A 111 11.83 -1.89 4.50
C ARG A 111 10.75 -1.69 3.44
N VAL A 112 9.67 -0.96 3.75
CA VAL A 112 8.55 -0.78 2.85
C VAL A 112 8.88 0.27 1.81
N LEU A 113 8.73 -0.10 0.53
CA LEU A 113 8.86 0.81 -0.60
C LEU A 113 7.51 1.37 -1.03
N TYR A 114 6.45 0.56 -0.91
CA TYR A 114 5.11 0.96 -1.33
C TYR A 114 4.05 0.53 -0.32
N ILE A 115 3.12 1.45 -0.04
CA ILE A 115 1.86 1.14 0.65
C ILE A 115 0.73 1.44 -0.33
N ILE A 116 -0.08 0.43 -0.63
CA ILE A 116 -1.24 0.53 -1.51
C ILE A 116 -2.50 0.45 -0.65
N ILE A 117 -3.33 1.49 -0.67
CA ILE A 117 -4.58 1.55 0.11
C ILE A 117 -5.77 1.44 -0.84
N ASN A 118 -6.44 0.28 -0.85
CA ASN A 118 -7.68 0.09 -1.59
C ASN A 118 -8.86 0.63 -0.79
N LYS A 119 -9.92 1.07 -1.48
CA LYS A 119 -11.14 1.61 -0.86
C LYS A 119 -10.87 2.75 0.13
N LYS A 120 -9.86 3.60 -0.16
CA LYS A 120 -9.49 4.78 0.64
C LYS A 120 -10.70 5.65 1.01
N SER A 121 -11.71 5.75 0.13
CA SER A 121 -12.92 6.54 0.37
C SER A 121 -13.74 6.12 1.60
N ILE A 122 -13.52 4.92 2.13
CA ILE A 122 -14.21 4.40 3.33
C ILE A 122 -13.36 4.64 4.59
N VAL A 123 -12.11 5.09 4.44
CA VAL A 123 -11.28 5.49 5.58
C VAL A 123 -11.84 6.80 6.13
N GLY A 124 -12.33 6.79 7.37
CA GLY A 124 -12.78 8.00 8.05
C GLY A 124 -11.63 8.99 8.22
N LEU A 125 -11.96 10.30 8.25
CA LEU A 125 -10.96 11.36 8.37
C LEU A 125 -10.11 11.19 9.63
N GLU A 126 -10.72 10.81 10.75
CA GLU A 126 -10.05 10.55 12.02
C GLU A 126 -9.01 9.42 11.93
N THR A 127 -9.26 8.41 11.11
CA THR A 127 -8.30 7.33 10.88
C THR A 127 -7.14 7.79 10.00
N LEU A 128 -7.39 8.73 9.08
CA LEU A 128 -6.34 9.27 8.20
C LEU A 128 -5.46 10.30 8.90
N ASP A 129 -6.02 11.10 9.81
CA ASP A 129 -5.29 12.12 10.60
C ASP A 129 -4.32 11.50 11.61
N ARG A 130 -4.62 10.27 12.06
CA ARG A 130 -3.82 9.51 13.03
C ARG A 130 -2.68 8.71 12.38
N VAL A 131 -2.51 8.77 11.06
CA VAL A 131 -1.58 7.96 10.26
C VAL A 131 -0.62 8.84 9.47
#